data_AF-A0A0B3AS00-F1
#
_entry.id   AF-A0A0B3AS00-F1
#
_cell.length_a   1.000
_cell.length_b   1.000
_cell.length_c   1.000
_cell.angle_alpha   90.00
_cell.angle_beta   90.00
_cell.angle_gamma   90.00
#
_symmetry.space_group_name_H-M   'P 1'
#
loop_
_entity.id
_entity.type
_entity.pdbx_description
1 polymer ?
#
loop_
_entity_poly.entity_id
_entity_poly.type
_entity_poly.pdbx_seq_one_letter_code
_entity_poly.pdbx_strand_id
1 'polypeptide(L)' 'MKRKKRLKKGIKSIEQQIKLHEEKLEEAKKIAGMEWLVTYYEKDLERLKKQGKRKKEFLEK' A
#
# COMPACT_ATOMS: atom_id res chain seq x y z
N MET A 1 13.09 19.85 10.32
CA MET A 1 12.18 18.89 11.02
C MET A 1 10.81 18.64 10.35
N LYS A 2 10.07 19.67 9.88
CA LYS A 2 8.70 19.51 9.32
C LYS A 2 8.63 18.52 8.14
N ARG A 3 9.65 18.51 7.26
CA ARG A 3 9.75 17.58 6.12
C ARG A 3 9.84 16.11 6.55
N LYS A 4 10.76 15.77 7.46
CA LYS A 4 10.90 14.39 8.00
C LYS A 4 9.61 13.92 8.69
N LYS A 5 8.94 14.78 9.49
CA LYS A 5 7.63 14.45 10.11
C LYS A 5 6.54 14.19 9.06
N ARG A 6 6.42 15.01 8.01
CA ARG A 6 5.47 14.80 6.91
C ARG A 6 5.76 13.48 6.16
N LEU A 7 7.03 13.19 5.93
CA LEU A 7 7.45 11.98 5.23
C LEU A 7 7.11 10.71 6.03
N LYS A 8 7.38 10.71 7.35
CA LYS A 8 6.96 9.63 8.26
C LYS A 8 5.45 9.43 8.28
N LYS A 9 4.65 10.50 8.34
CA LYS A 9 3.18 10.42 8.22
C LYS A 9 2.75 9.80 6.89
N GLY A 10 3.40 10.20 5.80
CA GLY A 10 3.15 9.65 4.47
C GLY A 10 3.49 8.17 4.35
N ILE A 11 4.56 7.69 5.01
CA ILE A 11 4.91 6.26 5.07
C ILE A 11 3.85 5.50 5.87
N LYS A 12 3.48 5.99 7.06
CA LYS A 12 2.45 5.36 7.90
C LYS A 12 1.11 5.24 7.17
N SER A 13 0.72 6.28 6.43
CA SER A 13 -0.51 6.26 5.61
C SER A 13 -0.44 5.20 4.51
N ILE A 14 0.70 5.03 3.84
CA ILE A 14 0.88 3.98 2.83
C ILE A 14 0.83 2.59 3.47
N GLU A 15 1.44 2.39 4.64
CA GLU A 15 1.39 1.13 5.37
C GLU A 15 -0.04 0.75 5.78
N GLN A 16 -0.84 1.73 6.21
CA GLN A 16 -2.26 1.53 6.49
C GLN A 16 -3.07 1.16 5.24
N GLN A 17 -2.78 1.81 4.10
CA GLN A 17 -3.42 1.49 2.82
C GLN A 17 -3.08 0.07 2.35
N ILE A 18 -1.81 -0.35 2.48
CA ILE A 18 -1.37 -1.71 2.16
C ILE A 18 -2.15 -2.72 3.00
N LYS A 19 -2.22 -2.52 4.32
CA LYS A 19 -2.96 -3.43 5.21
C LYS A 19 -4.43 -3.58 4.78
N LEU A 20 -5.10 -2.45 4.51
CA LEU A 20 -6.47 -2.46 4.05
C LEU A 20 -6.64 -3.18 2.69
N HIS A 21 -5.71 -2.96 1.76
CA HIS A 21 -5.76 -3.61 0.44
C HIS A 21 -5.45 -5.11 0.52
N GLU A 22 -4.60 -5.55 1.44
CA GLU A 22 -4.36 -6.97 1.70
C GLU A 22 -5.62 -7.65 2.29
N GLU A 23 -6.27 -7.00 3.26
CA GLU A 23 -7.56 -7.50 3.81
C GLU A 23 -8.63 -7.59 2.71
N LYS A 24 -8.75 -6.56 1.86
CA LYS A 24 -9.73 -6.53 0.76
C LYS A 24 -9.42 -7.52 -0.36
N LEU A 25 -8.14 -7.77 -0.64
CA LEU A 25 -7.71 -8.81 -1.57
C LEU A 25 -8.14 -10.20 -1.08
N GLU A 26 -7.92 -10.50 0.19
CA GLU A 26 -8.30 -11.78 0.78
C GLU A 26 -9.83 -11.96 0.82
N GLU A 27 -10.60 -10.89 1.05
CA GLU A 27 -12.05 -10.92 0.87
C GLU A 27 -12.45 -11.19 -0.59
N ALA A 28 -11.84 -10.49 -1.55
CA ALA A 28 -12.14 -10.65 -2.98
C ALA A 28 -11.83 -12.06 -3.50
N LYS A 29 -10.74 -12.69 -3.03
CA LYS A 29 -10.38 -14.07 -3.38
C LYS A 29 -11.39 -15.11 -2.92
N LYS A 30 -12.17 -14.81 -1.87
CA LYS A 30 -13.20 -15.72 -1.34
C LYS A 30 -14.52 -15.64 -2.11
N ILE A 31 -14.71 -14.62 -2.93
CA ILE A 31 -15.94 -14.39 -3.68
C ILE A 31 -15.72 -14.85 -5.13
N ALA A 32 -16.52 -15.81 -5.59
CA ALA A 32 -16.47 -16.27 -6.96
C ALA A 32 -16.84 -15.15 -7.95
N GLY A 33 -16.13 -15.05 -9.07
CA GLY A 33 -16.40 -14.04 -10.11
C GLY A 33 -15.80 -12.65 -9.85
N MET A 34 -14.87 -12.52 -8.90
CA MET A 34 -14.18 -11.27 -8.57
C MET A 34 -12.72 -11.21 -9.04
N GLU A 35 -12.36 -11.94 -10.09
CA GLU A 35 -10.98 -12.02 -10.61
C GLU A 35 -10.41 -10.63 -10.99
N TRP A 36 -11.26 -9.75 -11.51
CA TRP A 36 -10.88 -8.37 -11.83
C TRP A 36 -10.52 -7.56 -10.58
N LEU A 37 -11.22 -7.79 -9.47
CA LEU A 37 -11.02 -7.08 -8.21
C LEU A 37 -9.77 -7.59 -7.51
N VAL A 38 -9.53 -8.90 -7.55
CA VAL A 38 -8.27 -9.53 -7.13
C VAL A 38 -7.10 -8.90 -7.88
N THR A 39 -7.17 -8.86 -9.22
CA THR A 39 -6.13 -8.26 -10.07
C THR A 39 -5.91 -6.78 -9.76
N TYR A 40 -6.99 -6.03 -9.50
CA TYR A 40 -6.91 -4.63 -9.11
C TYR A 40 -6.12 -4.44 -7.81
N TYR A 41 -6.48 -5.18 -6.76
CA TYR A 41 -5.81 -5.06 -5.47
C TYR A 41 -4.35 -5.52 -5.52
N GLU A 42 -4.02 -6.57 -6.27
CA GLU A 42 -2.63 -7.01 -6.47
C GLU A 42 -1.76 -5.93 -7.11
N LYS A 43 -2.25 -5.31 -8.20
CA LYS A 43 -1.55 -4.22 -8.87
C LYS A 43 -1.39 -2.99 -7.97
N ASP A 44 -2.43 -2.65 -7.22
CA ASP A 44 -2.37 -1.50 -6.33
C ASP A 44 -1.43 -1.72 -5.14
N LEU A 45 -1.41 -2.95 -4.59
CA LEU A 45 -0.45 -3.35 -3.56
C LEU A 45 0.99 -3.24 -4.03
N GLU A 46 1.29 -3.67 -5.27
CA GLU A 46 2.62 -3.52 -5.84
C GLU A 46 3.02 -2.03 -5.95
N ARG A 47 2.10 -1.19 -6.44
CA ARG A 47 2.29 0.27 -6.54
C ARG A 47 2.56 0.89 -5.16
N LEU A 48 1.75 0.56 -4.15
CA LEU A 48 1.88 1.07 -2.79
C LEU A 48 3.19 0.61 -2.14
N LYS A 49 3.58 -0.66 -2.30
CA LYS A 49 4.85 -1.20 -1.79
C LYS A 49 6.05 -0.47 -2.41
N LYS A 50 6.04 -0.23 -3.74
CA LYS A 50 7.07 0.58 -4.42
C LYS A 50 7.10 2.03 -3.92
N GLN A 51 5.94 2.65 -3.71
CA GLN A 51 5.85 4.02 -3.20
C GLN A 51 6.38 4.14 -1.76
N GLY A 52 6.03 3.17 -0.90
CA GLY A 52 6.51 3.08 0.48
C GLY A 52 8.02 2.92 0.53
N LYS A 53 8.58 2.00 -0.26
CA LYS A 53 10.03 1.77 -0.36
C LYS A 53 10.79 3.05 -0.74
N ARG A 54 10.38 3.73 -1.81
CA ARG A 54 10.99 5.00 -2.24
C ARG A 54 10.98 6.04 -1.12
N LYS A 55 9.85 6.19 -0.41
CA LYS A 55 9.77 7.14 0.71
C LYS A 55 10.66 6.74 1.89
N LYS A 56 10.80 5.44 2.21
CA LYS A 56 11.72 4.97 3.25
C LYS A 56 13.18 5.29 2.88
N GLU A 57 13.59 5.01 1.65
CA GLU A 57 14.91 5.35 1.13
C GLU A 57 15.19 6.87 1.23
N PHE A 58 14.21 7.72 0.88
CA PHE A 58 14.33 9.18 1.04
C PHE A 58 14.38 9.68 2.50
N LEU A 59 13.94 8.88 3.47
CA LEU A 59 14.00 9.24 4.89
C LEU A 59 15.37 8.92 5.50
N GLU A 60 15.96 7.83 5.03
CA GLU A 60 17.27 7.31 5.44
C GLU A 60 18.42 8.09 4.81
N LYS A 61 18.19 8.64 3.61
CA LYS A 61 19.09 9.59 2.92
C LYS A 61 19.05 10.99 3.55
#